data_AF-A0A3M5WR62-F1
#
_entry.id   AF-A0A3M5WR62-F1
#
_cell.length_a   1.000
_cell.length_b   1.000
_cell.length_c   1.000
_cell.angle_alpha   90.00
_cell.angle_beta   90.00
_cell.angle_gamma   90.00
#
_symmetry.space_group_name_H-M   'P 1'
#
loop_
_entity.id
_entity.type
_entity.pdbx_description
1 polymer ?
#
loop_
_entity_poly.entity_id
_entity_poly.type
_entity_poly.pdbx_seq_one_letter_code
_entity_poly.pdbx_strand_id
1 'polypeptide(L)'
;MIYAELRPSDVHIDCFSPRKRQIPSCPHITMQSAGQRRFSDIGEAWKQAFRQIVLCFYGMMGLIFHAQETPMPALLYKADPARAERWRVLFAEHAPDIEWRVWPDIGDPADIHYLGAWLAPDDLQELLPNLKVLFALSAGVDQLDLSRIPKALPVVRLLDPGISHAMCEYATFAVLSLHREMLRYRQQQVEGVWKAHPLIPANQRRVGVMGLGLQAQHILSSLKPFGFQLSGWARSAHRIDAVQCYAGEEQLDAFLGQCDILLCVLPLTGQTEGILNGRLFEQLPEGAALINMGRGGHLVEADLIEALDSGQLSAAVLDVLQQEPASADHPFWNHPKILLTPHVAAMTQPESAFPGLLDNIRRFERGEAMQGRVDRGQGY
;
A
#
# COMPACT_ATOMS: atom_id res chain seq x y z
N MET A 1 -11.86 25.15 21.04
CA MET A 1 -11.10 26.39 21.28
C MET A 1 -10.41 26.24 22.64
N ILE A 2 -9.16 26.70 22.74
CA ILE A 2 -8.21 26.67 23.88
C ILE A 2 -7.22 25.49 23.87
N TYR A 3 -6.03 25.82 23.36
CA TYR A 3 -4.74 25.14 23.45
C TYR A 3 -4.16 25.25 24.87
N ALA A 4 -3.35 24.26 25.29
CA ALA A 4 -2.44 24.37 26.42
C ALA A 4 -1.01 24.05 25.96
N GLU A 5 -0.14 25.06 26.05
CA GLU A 5 1.30 25.00 25.78
C GLU A 5 2.05 24.31 26.93
N LEU A 6 3.05 23.49 26.60
CA LEU A 6 4.05 22.98 27.56
C LEU A 6 5.42 23.57 27.22
N ARG A 7 6.06 24.21 28.20
CA ARG A 7 7.44 24.70 28.14
C ARG A 7 8.41 23.63 28.68
N PRO A 8 9.63 23.51 28.13
CA PRO A 8 10.65 22.62 28.69
C PRO A 8 11.51 23.34 29.74
N SER A 9 11.71 22.70 30.89
CA SER A 9 12.65 23.12 31.93
C SER A 9 13.91 22.24 31.89
N ASP A 10 15.03 22.91 31.66
CA ASP A 10 16.35 22.76 32.27
C ASP A 10 16.86 21.36 32.68
N VAL A 11 17.83 20.86 31.93
CA VAL A 11 18.82 19.89 32.40
C VAL A 11 20.22 20.51 32.23
N HIS A 12 20.85 20.80 33.36
CA HIS A 12 22.25 21.21 33.47
C HIS A 12 23.11 19.98 33.78
N ILE A 13 24.10 19.66 32.95
CA ILE A 13 25.34 18.98 33.38
C ILE A 13 26.50 19.60 32.61
N ASP A 14 27.50 20.06 33.36
CA ASP A 14 28.70 20.78 32.91
C ASP A 14 29.94 19.86 32.90
N CYS A 15 30.98 20.36 32.21
CA CYS A 15 32.41 20.03 32.28
C CYS A 15 32.95 18.88 31.41
N PHE A 16 33.63 19.23 30.30
CA PHE A 16 35.11 19.14 30.19
C PHE A 16 35.61 19.83 28.90
N SER A 17 36.70 20.61 29.02
CA SER A 17 37.45 21.38 28.00
C SER A 17 38.95 21.25 28.36
N PRO A 18 39.99 21.74 27.61
CA PRO A 18 40.11 22.25 26.23
C PRO A 18 41.29 21.61 25.44
N ARG A 19 41.47 21.96 24.15
CA ARG A 19 42.81 22.32 23.60
C ARG A 19 42.73 23.18 22.32
N LYS A 20 43.46 24.29 22.38
CA LYS A 20 43.68 25.34 21.35
C LYS A 20 44.54 24.86 20.19
N ARG A 21 44.35 25.43 18.99
CA ARG A 21 45.41 25.96 18.09
C ARG A 21 44.80 26.88 17.03
N GLN A 22 45.53 27.96 16.71
CA GLN A 22 45.12 29.13 15.95
C GLN A 22 46.12 29.38 14.80
N ILE A 23 45.62 29.89 13.65
CA ILE A 23 46.24 30.84 12.67
C ILE A 23 47.25 30.25 11.62
N PRO A 24 47.45 30.80 10.38
CA PRO A 24 46.90 32.02 9.70
C PRO A 24 46.33 31.87 8.26
N SER A 25 45.71 32.97 7.82
CA SER A 25 45.22 33.43 6.50
C SER A 25 46.31 33.87 5.49
N CYS A 26 45.92 34.02 4.20
CA CYS A 26 46.37 35.11 3.30
C CYS A 26 45.39 35.37 2.12
N PRO A 27 45.41 36.58 1.49
CA PRO A 27 44.27 37.22 0.81
C PRO A 27 44.44 37.35 -0.73
N HIS A 28 43.44 37.89 -1.46
CA HIS A 28 43.60 38.80 -2.63
C HIS A 28 42.23 39.26 -3.17
N ILE A 29 41.91 40.56 -3.12
CA ILE A 29 41.96 41.63 -4.16
C ILE A 29 40.55 42.11 -4.52
N THR A 30 40.32 43.38 -4.20
CA THR A 30 39.17 44.21 -4.58
C THR A 30 39.46 44.95 -5.88
N MET A 31 38.48 45.09 -6.77
CA MET A 31 38.48 46.14 -7.79
C MET A 31 37.06 46.71 -7.95
N GLN A 32 36.94 48.02 -7.71
CA GLN A 32 35.78 48.84 -8.05
C GLN A 32 35.89 49.30 -9.51
N SER A 33 34.75 49.43 -10.22
CA SER A 33 34.38 50.69 -10.89
C SER A 33 32.98 50.61 -11.53
N ALA A 34 32.28 51.73 -11.44
CA ALA A 34 30.99 52.03 -12.06
C ALA A 34 31.18 52.71 -13.42
N GLY A 35 30.17 52.65 -14.32
CA GLY A 35 30.16 53.49 -15.52
C GLY A 35 29.12 53.12 -16.58
N GLN A 36 27.92 53.67 -16.45
CA GLN A 36 26.75 53.51 -17.32
C GLN A 36 26.66 54.67 -18.35
N ARG A 37 26.33 54.38 -19.63
CA ARG A 37 25.49 55.21 -20.54
C ARG A 37 25.22 54.46 -21.87
N ARG A 38 23.99 53.95 -22.05
CA ARG A 38 22.89 54.40 -22.93
C ARG A 38 22.96 53.99 -24.42
N PHE A 39 22.31 52.87 -24.73
CA PHE A 39 21.68 52.54 -26.02
C PHE A 39 20.18 52.32 -25.72
N SER A 40 19.32 53.32 -25.88
CA SER A 40 17.88 53.17 -25.55
C SER A 40 16.89 53.74 -26.57
N ASP A 41 17.34 54.28 -27.70
CA ASP A 41 16.42 55.04 -28.58
C ASP A 41 16.11 54.37 -29.93
N ILE A 42 16.53 53.11 -30.14
CA ILE A 42 16.27 52.35 -31.40
C ILE A 42 15.20 51.26 -31.21
N GLY A 43 14.84 50.92 -29.97
CA GLY A 43 13.98 49.76 -29.65
C GLY A 43 12.46 49.99 -29.77
N GLU A 44 11.97 51.22 -29.54
CA GLU A 44 10.52 51.47 -29.48
C GLU A 44 9.87 51.62 -30.87
N ALA A 45 10.59 52.15 -31.86
CA ALA A 45 10.09 52.27 -33.23
C ALA A 45 9.89 50.89 -33.91
N TRP A 46 10.73 49.91 -33.59
CA TRP A 46 10.62 48.54 -34.11
C TRP A 46 9.49 47.73 -33.45
N LYS A 47 9.21 47.96 -32.17
CA LYS A 47 8.12 47.27 -31.45
C LYS A 47 6.73 47.71 -31.94
N GLN A 48 6.56 48.96 -32.34
CA GLN A 48 5.28 49.44 -32.90
C GLN A 48 5.03 48.91 -34.31
N ALA A 49 6.06 48.86 -35.17
CA ALA A 49 5.94 48.29 -36.51
C ALA A 49 5.64 46.77 -36.49
N PHE A 50 6.24 46.02 -35.57
CA PHE A 50 5.99 44.58 -35.44
C PHE A 50 4.58 44.27 -34.92
N ARG A 51 4.04 45.10 -34.01
CA ARG A 51 2.65 44.96 -33.53
C ARG A 51 1.60 45.21 -34.61
N GLN A 52 1.83 46.17 -35.52
CA GLN A 52 0.92 46.44 -36.63
C GLN A 52 0.95 45.34 -37.71
N ILE A 53 2.10 44.71 -37.96
CA ILE A 53 2.23 43.63 -38.94
C ILE A 53 1.56 42.33 -38.44
N VAL A 54 1.68 42.01 -37.15
CA VAL A 54 1.00 40.84 -36.54
C VAL A 54 -0.52 41.04 -36.48
N LEU A 55 -1.01 42.26 -36.22
CA LEU A 55 -2.45 42.56 -36.22
C LEU A 55 -3.08 42.52 -37.62
N CYS A 56 -2.35 42.85 -38.69
CA CYS A 56 -2.87 42.74 -40.06
C CYS A 56 -2.92 41.29 -40.59
N PHE A 57 -2.08 40.38 -40.08
CA PHE A 57 -2.13 38.97 -40.49
C PHE A 57 -3.23 38.15 -39.79
N TYR A 58 -3.66 38.57 -38.60
CA TYR A 58 -4.79 37.94 -37.89
C TYR A 58 -6.17 38.49 -38.26
N GLY A 59 -6.24 39.59 -39.03
CA GLY A 59 -7.49 40.28 -39.37
C GLY A 59 -8.25 39.77 -40.60
N MET A 60 -7.74 38.78 -41.35
CA MET A 60 -8.31 38.42 -42.66
C MET A 60 -8.51 36.91 -42.89
N MET A 61 -8.67 36.13 -41.82
CA MET A 61 -9.21 34.76 -41.89
C MET A 61 -10.21 34.57 -40.74
N GLY A 62 -11.38 35.21 -40.89
CA GLY A 62 -12.57 34.94 -40.09
C GLY A 62 -13.15 33.57 -40.44
N LEU A 63 -12.54 32.52 -39.91
CA LEU A 63 -13.22 31.26 -39.62
C LEU A 63 -13.11 31.09 -38.11
N ILE A 64 -14.19 31.42 -37.41
CA ILE A 64 -14.36 31.10 -36.00
C ILE A 64 -14.42 29.57 -35.93
N PHE A 65 -13.27 28.92 -35.79
CA PHE A 65 -13.21 27.65 -35.12
C PHE A 65 -13.50 27.95 -33.64
N HIS A 66 -14.76 27.80 -33.23
CA HIS A 66 -15.02 27.32 -31.88
C HIS A 66 -14.43 25.91 -31.85
N ALA A 67 -13.13 25.79 -31.59
CA ALA A 67 -12.65 24.60 -30.93
C ALA A 67 -13.36 24.62 -29.58
N GLN A 68 -14.45 23.86 -29.45
CA GLN A 68 -14.84 23.41 -28.13
C GLN A 68 -13.57 22.78 -27.57
N GLU A 69 -12.94 23.43 -26.57
CA GLU A 69 -11.96 22.75 -25.75
C GLU A 69 -12.70 21.51 -25.24
N THR A 70 -12.40 20.36 -25.84
CA THR A 70 -12.90 19.09 -25.32
C THR A 70 -12.42 19.05 -23.88
N PRO A 71 -13.33 18.98 -22.90
CA PRO A 71 -12.94 19.05 -21.50
C PRO A 71 -11.88 17.98 -21.24
N MET A 72 -10.77 18.41 -20.62
CA MET A 72 -9.67 17.50 -20.31
C MET A 72 -10.22 16.38 -19.41
N PRO A 73 -9.95 15.11 -19.73
CA PRO A 73 -10.38 14.01 -18.89
C PRO A 73 -9.74 14.16 -17.50
N ALA A 74 -10.54 14.12 -16.45
CA ALA A 74 -10.05 14.16 -15.08
C ALA A 74 -10.01 12.76 -14.46
N LEU A 75 -8.96 12.51 -13.67
CA LEU A 75 -8.88 11.40 -12.73
C LEU A 75 -9.08 11.93 -11.31
N LEU A 76 -10.11 11.42 -10.65
CA LEU A 76 -10.41 11.70 -9.25
C LEU A 76 -9.79 10.64 -8.34
N TYR A 77 -9.02 11.07 -7.35
CA TYR A 77 -8.41 10.20 -6.35
C TYR A 77 -9.16 10.24 -5.02
N LYS A 78 -9.57 9.07 -4.52
CA LYS A 78 -10.26 8.89 -3.24
C LYS A 78 -9.60 7.78 -2.42
N ALA A 79 -8.49 8.13 -1.79
CA ALA A 79 -7.83 7.31 -0.78
C ALA A 79 -7.00 8.19 0.16
N ASP A 80 -5.94 7.65 0.74
CA ASP A 80 -5.06 8.30 1.70
C ASP A 80 -4.51 9.66 1.18
N PRO A 81 -4.79 10.78 1.87
CA PRO A 81 -4.29 12.11 1.50
C PRO A 81 -2.77 12.21 1.47
N ALA A 82 -2.04 11.45 2.30
CA ALA A 82 -0.58 11.51 2.36
C ALA A 82 0.07 11.09 1.04
N ARG A 83 -0.60 10.20 0.29
CA ARG A 83 -0.14 9.72 -1.03
C ARG A 83 -0.64 10.57 -2.19
N ALA A 84 -1.69 11.36 -2.00
CA ALA A 84 -2.33 12.13 -3.06
C ALA A 84 -1.36 13.11 -3.75
N GLU A 85 -0.50 13.77 -2.97
CA GLU A 85 0.48 14.71 -3.51
C GLU A 85 1.50 14.02 -4.42
N ARG A 86 1.90 12.79 -4.08
CA ARG A 86 2.88 12.08 -4.89
C ARG A 86 2.31 11.65 -6.23
N TRP A 87 1.06 11.19 -6.26
CA TRP A 87 0.33 10.94 -7.50
C TRP A 87 0.19 12.20 -8.35
N ARG A 88 -0.17 13.34 -7.74
CA ARG A 88 -0.30 14.63 -8.44
C ARG A 88 0.98 15.00 -9.21
N VAL A 89 2.15 14.83 -8.57
CA VAL A 89 3.46 15.07 -9.19
C VAL A 89 3.67 14.15 -10.40
N LEU A 90 3.39 12.85 -10.27
CA LEU A 90 3.56 11.88 -11.36
C LEU A 90 2.64 12.17 -12.56
N PHE A 91 1.38 12.55 -12.31
CA PHE A 91 0.47 12.97 -13.38
C PHE A 91 0.94 14.25 -14.07
N ALA A 92 1.36 15.26 -13.31
CA ALA A 92 1.88 16.51 -13.88
C ALA A 92 3.13 16.29 -14.75
N GLU A 93 4.00 15.33 -14.38
CA GLU A 93 5.24 15.02 -15.11
C GLU A 93 5.01 14.16 -16.36
N HIS A 94 4.09 13.19 -16.30
CA HIS A 94 4.00 12.12 -17.31
C HIS A 94 2.67 12.04 -18.06
N ALA A 95 1.62 12.71 -17.56
CA ALA A 95 0.30 12.73 -18.18
C ALA A 95 -0.40 14.08 -17.95
N PRO A 96 0.21 15.22 -18.37
CA PRO A 96 -0.35 16.56 -18.16
C PRO A 96 -1.67 16.81 -18.90
N ASP A 97 -2.03 15.92 -19.82
CA ASP A 97 -3.31 15.90 -20.54
C ASP A 97 -4.46 15.29 -19.72
N ILE A 98 -4.17 14.70 -18.55
CA ILE A 98 -5.16 14.20 -17.59
C ILE A 98 -5.13 15.09 -16.36
N GLU A 99 -6.26 15.71 -16.05
CA GLU A 99 -6.37 16.53 -14.85
C GLU A 99 -6.41 15.64 -13.60
N TRP A 100 -5.57 15.93 -12.61
CA TRP A 100 -5.56 15.22 -11.34
C TRP A 100 -6.39 15.97 -10.29
N ARG A 101 -7.43 15.32 -9.74
CA ARG A 101 -8.28 15.86 -8.68
C ARG A 101 -8.28 14.93 -7.46
N VAL A 102 -8.52 15.48 -6.27
CA VAL A 102 -8.47 14.75 -5.00
C VAL A 102 -9.79 14.94 -4.26
N TRP A 103 -10.38 13.85 -3.77
CA TRP A 103 -11.59 13.91 -2.96
C TRP A 103 -11.38 14.71 -1.66
N PRO A 104 -12.36 15.54 -1.23
CA PRO A 104 -13.72 15.72 -1.77
C PRO A 104 -13.84 16.77 -2.88
N ASP A 105 -12.74 17.38 -3.31
CA ASP A 105 -12.74 18.48 -4.28
C ASP A 105 -12.82 17.95 -5.73
N ILE A 106 -14.04 17.62 -6.17
CA ILE A 106 -14.29 16.94 -7.45
C ILE A 106 -14.37 17.87 -8.67
N GLY A 107 -14.57 19.17 -8.49
CA GLY A 107 -14.80 20.11 -9.59
C GLY A 107 -16.14 19.85 -10.32
N ASP A 108 -16.18 20.05 -11.64
CA ASP A 108 -17.32 19.60 -12.45
C ASP A 108 -17.31 18.06 -12.56
N PRO A 109 -18.35 17.37 -12.05
CA PRO A 109 -18.40 15.91 -12.09
C PRO A 109 -18.48 15.32 -13.51
N ALA A 110 -18.90 16.12 -14.49
CA ALA A 110 -18.95 15.68 -15.89
C ALA A 110 -17.55 15.47 -16.51
N ASP A 111 -16.50 16.08 -15.94
CA ASP A 111 -15.12 15.92 -16.41
C ASP A 111 -14.47 14.62 -15.91
N ILE A 112 -15.03 14.00 -14.86
CA ILE A 112 -14.43 12.84 -14.21
C ILE A 112 -14.65 11.59 -15.06
N HIS A 113 -13.61 11.20 -15.81
CA HIS A 113 -13.61 9.97 -16.60
C HIS A 113 -13.00 8.79 -15.87
N TYR A 114 -12.12 9.04 -14.89
CA TYR A 114 -11.42 8.00 -14.16
C TYR A 114 -11.56 8.22 -12.65
N LEU A 115 -11.77 7.14 -11.88
CA LEU A 115 -11.76 7.18 -10.42
C LEU A 115 -10.71 6.19 -9.91
N GLY A 116 -9.73 6.68 -9.16
CA GLY A 116 -8.86 5.84 -8.35
C GLY A 116 -9.34 5.82 -6.90
N ALA A 117 -9.81 4.69 -6.40
CA ALA A 117 -10.37 4.62 -5.05
C ALA A 117 -9.94 3.38 -4.25
N TRP A 118 -9.80 3.55 -2.93
CA TRP A 118 -9.81 2.42 -1.99
C TRP A 118 -11.24 1.97 -1.72
N LEU A 119 -12.12 2.92 -1.34
CA LEU A 119 -13.57 2.73 -1.23
C LEU A 119 -14.29 3.64 -2.24
N ALA A 120 -15.13 3.05 -3.08
CA ALA A 120 -15.97 3.81 -4.01
C ALA A 120 -17.12 4.53 -3.26
N PRO A 121 -17.56 5.71 -3.72
CA PRO A 121 -18.83 6.29 -3.30
C PRO A 121 -20.00 5.37 -3.65
N ASP A 122 -21.02 5.39 -2.79
CA ASP A 122 -22.23 4.58 -2.92
C ASP A 122 -23.05 4.95 -4.17
N ASP A 123 -23.21 6.24 -4.44
CA ASP A 123 -24.05 6.79 -5.52
C ASP A 123 -23.21 7.13 -6.76
N LEU A 124 -22.35 6.20 -7.17
CA LEU A 124 -21.28 6.44 -8.15
C LEU A 124 -21.79 7.00 -9.49
N GLN A 125 -22.90 6.49 -10.02
CA GLN A 125 -23.46 6.95 -11.31
C GLN A 125 -24.08 8.34 -11.23
N GLU A 126 -24.72 8.67 -10.12
CA GLU A 126 -25.35 9.97 -9.93
C GLU A 126 -24.28 11.05 -9.69
N LEU A 127 -23.26 10.69 -8.91
CA LEU A 127 -22.17 11.60 -8.58
C LEU A 127 -21.21 11.81 -9.76
N LEU A 128 -20.87 10.76 -10.51
CA LEU A 128 -19.86 10.80 -11.58
C LEU A 128 -20.47 10.26 -12.89
N PRO A 129 -21.34 11.02 -13.57
CA PRO A 129 -22.18 10.52 -14.68
C PRO A 129 -21.39 10.09 -15.91
N ASN A 130 -20.18 10.64 -16.10
CA ASN A 130 -19.31 10.34 -17.24
C ASN A 130 -18.14 9.39 -16.88
N LEU A 131 -18.21 8.75 -15.71
CA LEU A 131 -17.16 7.84 -15.25
C LEU A 131 -17.02 6.64 -16.21
N LYS A 132 -15.80 6.42 -16.69
CA LYS A 132 -15.47 5.40 -17.68
C LYS A 132 -14.74 4.20 -17.11
N VAL A 133 -13.89 4.40 -16.10
CA VAL A 133 -13.13 3.32 -15.44
C VAL A 133 -12.98 3.59 -13.94
N LEU A 134 -13.19 2.54 -13.13
CA LEU A 134 -12.83 2.53 -11.71
C LEU A 134 -11.52 1.74 -11.51
N PHE A 135 -10.49 2.41 -11.05
CA PHE A 135 -9.23 1.81 -10.63
C PHE A 135 -9.27 1.55 -9.11
N ALA A 136 -9.25 0.28 -8.71
CA ALA A 136 -9.07 -0.09 -7.31
C ALA A 136 -7.60 0.14 -6.93
N LEU A 137 -7.33 0.97 -5.93
CA LEU A 137 -5.97 1.35 -5.49
C LEU A 137 -5.32 0.27 -4.61
N SER A 138 -5.40 -0.97 -5.08
CA SER A 138 -5.05 -2.17 -4.33
C SER A 138 -4.90 -3.36 -5.28
N ALA A 139 -4.22 -4.41 -4.79
CA ALA A 139 -4.10 -5.67 -5.52
C ALA A 139 -5.35 -6.55 -5.41
N GLY A 140 -6.10 -6.47 -4.30
CA GLY A 140 -7.44 -7.06 -4.15
C GLY A 140 -8.53 -6.03 -4.41
N VAL A 141 -9.79 -6.47 -4.51
CA VAL A 141 -10.94 -5.60 -4.77
C VAL A 141 -12.14 -5.88 -3.85
N ASP A 142 -11.93 -6.70 -2.84
CA ASP A 142 -12.94 -7.15 -1.87
C ASP A 142 -13.50 -6.01 -1.01
N GLN A 143 -12.76 -4.92 -0.84
CA GLN A 143 -13.25 -3.72 -0.18
C GLN A 143 -14.28 -2.95 -1.02
N LEU A 144 -14.42 -3.27 -2.31
CA LEU A 144 -15.42 -2.68 -3.20
C LEU A 144 -16.65 -3.59 -3.25
N ASP A 145 -17.82 -3.04 -2.94
CA ASP A 145 -19.07 -3.73 -3.21
C ASP A 145 -19.37 -3.72 -4.72
N LEU A 146 -18.88 -4.75 -5.41
CA LEU A 146 -19.08 -4.94 -6.84
C LEU A 146 -20.56 -5.09 -7.22
N SER A 147 -21.46 -5.39 -6.28
CA SER A 147 -22.90 -5.47 -6.57
C SER A 147 -23.54 -4.09 -6.76
N ARG A 148 -22.97 -3.08 -6.09
CA ARG A 148 -23.41 -1.67 -6.15
C ARG A 148 -22.75 -0.90 -7.30
N ILE A 149 -21.62 -1.39 -7.81
CA ILE A 149 -20.94 -0.78 -8.95
C ILE A 149 -21.64 -1.22 -10.25
N PRO A 150 -21.97 -0.29 -11.18
CA PRO A 150 -22.63 -0.63 -12.43
C PRO A 150 -21.92 -1.73 -13.22
N LYS A 151 -22.68 -2.72 -13.73
CA LYS A 151 -22.10 -3.87 -14.45
C LYS A 151 -21.31 -3.46 -15.70
N ALA A 152 -21.71 -2.37 -16.34
CA ALA A 152 -21.05 -1.84 -17.53
C ALA A 152 -19.73 -1.11 -17.21
N LEU A 153 -19.54 -0.66 -15.96
CA LEU A 153 -18.33 0.05 -15.56
C LEU A 153 -17.18 -0.95 -15.31
N PRO A 154 -16.08 -0.86 -16.08
CA PRO A 154 -14.89 -1.66 -15.82
C PRO A 154 -14.29 -1.31 -14.46
N VAL A 155 -14.01 -2.35 -13.68
CA VAL A 155 -13.21 -2.26 -12.45
C VAL A 155 -11.86 -2.90 -12.73
N VAL A 156 -10.79 -2.17 -12.46
CA VAL A 156 -9.42 -2.58 -12.75
C VAL A 156 -8.60 -2.46 -11.47
N ARG A 157 -8.01 -3.57 -11.03
CA ARG A 157 -7.10 -3.55 -9.88
C ARG A 157 -5.75 -2.97 -10.29
N LEU A 158 -5.12 -2.22 -9.39
CA LEU A 158 -3.79 -1.70 -9.65
C LEU A 158 -2.77 -2.84 -9.67
N LEU A 159 -1.93 -2.84 -10.70
CA LEU A 159 -0.79 -3.73 -10.78
C LEU A 159 0.44 -2.96 -10.33
N ASP A 160 0.94 -3.30 -9.14
CA ASP A 160 2.11 -2.68 -8.54
C ASP A 160 3.16 -3.78 -8.27
N PRO A 161 4.26 -3.82 -9.04
CA PRO A 161 5.35 -4.76 -8.80
C PRO A 161 5.96 -4.67 -7.39
N GLY A 162 5.89 -3.48 -6.76
CA GLY A 162 6.38 -3.22 -5.41
C GLY A 162 5.59 -3.93 -4.32
N ILE A 163 4.30 -4.24 -4.56
CA ILE A 163 3.44 -4.96 -3.58
C ILE A 163 4.04 -6.31 -3.24
N SER A 164 4.52 -7.06 -4.24
CA SER A 164 5.09 -8.39 -3.98
C SER A 164 6.33 -8.32 -3.10
N HIS A 165 7.18 -7.30 -3.28
CA HIS A 165 8.35 -7.11 -2.44
C HIS A 165 7.96 -6.76 -1.01
N ALA A 166 7.05 -5.81 -0.82
CA ALA A 166 6.55 -5.42 0.50
C ALA A 166 5.89 -6.59 1.25
N MET A 167 5.08 -7.41 0.56
CA MET A 167 4.50 -8.62 1.14
C MET A 167 5.58 -9.59 1.65
N CYS A 168 6.68 -9.75 0.90
CA CYS A 168 7.80 -10.60 1.31
C CYS A 168 8.54 -10.02 2.52
N GLU A 169 8.77 -8.71 2.56
CA GLU A 169 9.36 -8.02 3.71
C GLU A 169 8.53 -8.24 4.97
N TYR A 170 7.21 -7.99 4.90
CA TYR A 170 6.31 -8.14 6.02
C TYR A 170 6.19 -9.59 6.48
N ALA A 171 6.01 -10.54 5.54
CA ALA A 171 5.94 -11.97 5.89
C ALA A 171 7.24 -12.46 6.55
N THR A 172 8.40 -12.01 6.05
CA THR A 172 9.70 -12.33 6.65
C THR A 172 9.81 -11.75 8.05
N PHE A 173 9.42 -10.49 8.25
CA PHE A 173 9.34 -9.86 9.58
C PHE A 173 8.44 -10.64 10.53
N ALA A 174 7.22 -11.00 10.11
CA ALA A 174 6.25 -11.70 10.93
C ALA A 174 6.74 -13.10 11.33
N VAL A 175 7.24 -13.88 10.36
CA VAL A 175 7.79 -15.22 10.60
C VAL A 175 8.99 -15.15 11.54
N LEU A 176 9.94 -14.24 11.30
CA LEU A 176 11.10 -14.09 12.17
C LEU A 176 10.73 -13.60 13.58
N SER A 177 9.73 -12.73 13.70
CA SER A 177 9.26 -12.24 14.98
C SER A 177 8.67 -13.36 15.83
N LEU A 178 7.86 -14.23 15.23
CA LEU A 178 7.31 -15.41 15.91
C LEU A 178 8.39 -16.46 16.19
N HIS A 179 9.25 -16.75 15.20
CA HIS A 179 10.34 -17.72 15.33
C HIS A 179 11.31 -17.37 16.47
N ARG A 180 11.58 -16.08 16.68
CA ARG A 180 12.48 -15.56 17.73
C ARG A 180 11.75 -15.14 19.00
N GLU A 181 10.45 -15.37 19.10
CA GLU A 181 9.61 -15.04 20.26
C GLU A 181 9.64 -13.55 20.63
N MET A 182 9.67 -12.65 19.64
CA MET A 182 9.82 -11.20 19.87
C MET A 182 8.70 -10.60 20.72
N LEU A 183 7.46 -11.09 20.60
CA LEU A 183 6.35 -10.62 21.44
C LEU A 183 6.58 -10.95 22.92
N ARG A 184 7.09 -12.15 23.20
CA ARG A 184 7.44 -12.58 24.57
C ARG A 184 8.57 -11.74 25.16
N TYR A 185 9.61 -11.46 24.37
CA TYR A 185 10.71 -10.60 24.82
C TYR A 185 10.27 -9.13 24.96
N ARG A 186 9.33 -8.66 24.14
CA ARG A 186 8.72 -7.34 24.30
C ARG A 186 7.96 -7.25 25.62
N GLN A 187 7.18 -8.28 25.98
CA GLN A 187 6.48 -8.33 27.26
C GLN A 187 7.46 -8.32 28.43
N GLN A 188 8.51 -9.14 28.38
CA GLN A 188 9.57 -9.12 29.40
C GLN A 188 10.23 -7.75 29.56
N GLN A 189 10.46 -7.04 28.45
CA GLN A 189 11.03 -5.69 28.49
C GLN A 189 10.11 -4.72 29.23
N VAL A 190 8.80 -4.77 28.97
CA VAL A 190 7.79 -3.96 29.67
C VAL A 190 7.78 -4.29 31.17
N GLU A 191 7.95 -5.57 31.52
CA GLU A 191 7.99 -6.05 32.90
C GLU A 191 9.34 -5.84 33.61
N GLY A 192 10.38 -5.39 32.90
CA GLY A 192 11.74 -5.27 33.45
C GLY A 192 12.41 -6.62 33.74
N VAL A 193 12.00 -7.69 33.05
CA VAL A 193 12.50 -9.05 33.23
C VAL A 193 13.62 -9.34 32.22
N TRP A 194 14.76 -9.83 32.72
CA TRP A 194 15.86 -10.34 31.89
C TRP A 194 15.90 -11.87 31.95
N LYS A 195 15.25 -12.56 31.01
CA LYS A 195 15.17 -14.03 30.99
C LYS A 195 15.28 -14.61 29.57
N ALA A 196 16.35 -15.37 29.32
CA ALA A 196 16.52 -16.10 28.06
C ALA A 196 15.62 -17.36 28.00
N HIS A 197 15.21 -17.72 26.77
CA HIS A 197 14.46 -18.95 26.48
C HIS A 197 15.21 -19.83 25.47
N PRO A 198 14.93 -21.15 25.43
CA PRO A 198 15.52 -22.05 24.45
C PRO A 198 15.26 -21.59 23.02
N LEU A 199 16.31 -21.55 22.20
CA LEU A 199 16.19 -21.20 20.79
C LEU A 199 15.98 -22.47 19.95
N ILE A 200 14.96 -22.44 19.09
CA ILE A 200 14.73 -23.49 18.08
C ILE A 200 15.47 -23.08 16.79
N PRO A 201 16.41 -23.89 16.28
CA PRO A 201 17.04 -23.64 14.99
C PRO A 201 16.02 -23.55 13.85
N ALA A 202 16.26 -22.70 12.85
CA ALA A 202 15.32 -22.50 11.73
C ALA A 202 15.02 -23.81 10.97
N ASN A 203 16.01 -24.69 10.78
CA ASN A 203 15.82 -26.00 10.15
C ASN A 203 14.97 -27.00 10.94
N GLN A 204 14.64 -26.69 12.19
CA GLN A 204 13.71 -27.45 13.03
C GLN A 204 12.36 -26.74 13.17
N ARG A 205 12.16 -25.60 12.50
CA ARG A 205 10.92 -24.84 12.52
C ARG A 205 10.15 -25.06 11.20
N ARG A 206 8.92 -25.51 11.33
CA ARG A 206 8.01 -25.76 10.21
C ARG A 206 7.10 -24.56 9.97
N VAL A 207 7.15 -23.99 8.77
CA VAL A 207 6.37 -22.82 8.37
C VAL A 207 5.46 -23.22 7.22
N GLY A 208 4.15 -23.15 7.46
CA GLY A 208 3.13 -23.49 6.48
C GLY A 208 2.41 -22.25 5.95
N VAL A 209 2.17 -22.22 4.64
CA VAL A 209 1.46 -21.12 3.97
C VAL A 209 0.13 -21.60 3.38
N MET A 210 -0.99 -21.04 3.85
CA MET A 210 -2.30 -21.23 3.23
C MET A 210 -2.47 -20.25 2.07
N GLY A 211 -2.61 -20.82 0.87
CA GLY A 211 -2.55 -20.13 -0.41
C GLY A 211 -1.21 -20.41 -1.09
N LEU A 212 -1.25 -20.76 -2.39
CA LEU A 212 -0.06 -21.02 -3.23
C LEU A 212 -0.07 -20.17 -4.51
N GLY A 213 -0.79 -19.05 -4.49
CA GLY A 213 -0.78 -18.06 -5.57
C GLY A 213 0.55 -17.31 -5.68
N LEU A 214 0.60 -16.31 -6.57
CA LEU A 214 1.82 -15.55 -6.87
C LEU A 214 2.50 -14.98 -5.62
N GLN A 215 1.74 -14.36 -4.72
CA GLN A 215 2.31 -13.76 -3.51
C GLN A 215 2.90 -14.80 -2.56
N ALA A 216 2.19 -15.92 -2.36
CA ALA A 216 2.68 -17.01 -1.52
C ALA A 216 3.99 -17.60 -2.05
N GLN A 217 4.13 -17.75 -3.37
CA GLN A 217 5.35 -18.27 -3.99
C GLN A 217 6.56 -17.35 -3.75
N HIS A 218 6.37 -16.03 -3.87
CA HIS A 218 7.43 -15.07 -3.55
C HIS A 218 7.80 -15.10 -2.06
N ILE A 219 6.81 -15.18 -1.16
CA ILE A 219 7.03 -15.30 0.29
C ILE A 219 7.81 -16.59 0.61
N LEU A 220 7.40 -17.73 0.07
CA LEU A 220 8.10 -19.01 0.27
C LEU A 220 9.56 -18.91 -0.23
N SER A 221 9.77 -18.26 -1.37
CA SER A 221 11.12 -18.02 -1.90
C SER A 221 11.95 -17.10 -1.01
N SER A 222 11.37 -16.08 -0.37
CA SER A 222 12.09 -15.18 0.55
C SER A 222 12.43 -15.85 1.88
N LEU A 223 11.62 -16.82 2.31
CA LEU A 223 11.83 -17.57 3.55
C LEU A 223 12.85 -18.73 3.39
N LYS A 224 13.00 -19.26 2.17
CA LYS A 224 13.90 -20.40 1.88
C LYS A 224 15.35 -20.21 2.37
N PRO A 225 16.01 -19.05 2.21
CA PRO A 225 17.40 -18.85 2.64
C PRO A 225 17.62 -18.98 4.16
N PHE A 226 16.56 -18.84 4.97
CA PHE A 226 16.66 -19.01 6.43
C PHE A 226 16.73 -20.49 6.84
N GLY A 227 16.41 -21.42 5.93
CA GLY A 227 16.49 -22.86 6.18
C GLY A 227 15.28 -23.47 6.87
N PHE A 228 14.13 -22.77 6.91
CA PHE A 228 12.86 -23.31 7.42
C PHE A 228 12.40 -24.56 6.66
N GLN A 229 11.65 -25.44 7.35
CA GLN A 229 10.90 -26.49 6.67
C GLN A 229 9.61 -25.89 6.13
N LEU A 230 9.56 -25.67 4.81
CA LEU A 230 8.47 -24.95 4.15
C LEU A 230 7.42 -25.90 3.60
N SER A 231 6.16 -25.61 3.90
CA SER A 231 5.00 -26.26 3.30
C SER A 231 3.97 -25.23 2.83
N GLY A 232 3.05 -25.65 1.99
CA GLY A 232 1.90 -24.82 1.68
C GLY A 232 0.71 -25.61 1.16
N TRP A 233 -0.46 -25.02 1.30
CA TRP A 233 -1.74 -25.62 0.98
C TRP A 233 -2.55 -24.73 0.03
N ALA A 234 -3.21 -25.34 -0.94
CA ALA A 234 -4.15 -24.65 -1.83
C ALA A 234 -5.29 -25.58 -2.27
N ARG A 235 -6.29 -25.04 -2.97
CA ARG A 235 -7.39 -25.86 -3.52
C ARG A 235 -6.91 -26.83 -4.60
N SER A 236 -5.93 -26.43 -5.41
CA SER A 236 -5.39 -27.23 -6.52
C SER A 236 -3.95 -27.65 -6.26
N ALA A 237 -3.51 -28.70 -6.96
CA ALA A 237 -2.12 -29.15 -6.91
C ALA A 237 -1.16 -28.06 -7.41
N HIS A 238 -0.02 -27.95 -6.72
CA HIS A 238 1.08 -27.07 -7.05
C HIS A 238 2.40 -27.83 -6.93
N ARG A 239 3.44 -27.34 -7.61
CA ARG A 239 4.80 -27.82 -7.46
C ARG A 239 5.71 -26.63 -7.32
N ILE A 240 6.30 -26.46 -6.14
CA ILE A 240 7.20 -25.36 -5.80
C ILE A 240 8.51 -25.98 -5.32
N ASP A 241 9.63 -25.47 -5.80
CA ASP A 241 10.95 -26.00 -5.45
C ASP A 241 11.24 -25.86 -3.95
N ALA A 242 11.68 -26.96 -3.33
CA ALA A 242 11.97 -27.06 -1.89
C ALA A 242 10.80 -26.73 -0.94
N VAL A 243 9.55 -26.83 -1.42
CA VAL A 243 8.34 -26.66 -0.62
C VAL A 243 7.47 -27.91 -0.74
N GLN A 244 6.98 -28.42 0.40
CA GLN A 244 6.00 -29.49 0.39
C GLN A 244 4.60 -28.93 0.13
N CYS A 245 4.02 -29.24 -1.04
CA CYS A 245 2.71 -28.75 -1.43
C CYS A 245 1.60 -29.76 -1.11
N TYR A 246 0.54 -29.27 -0.46
CA TYR A 246 -0.70 -29.98 -0.17
C TYR A 246 -1.86 -29.37 -0.96
N ALA A 247 -2.85 -30.18 -1.30
CA ALA A 247 -3.96 -29.77 -2.15
C ALA A 247 -5.30 -30.36 -1.69
N GLY A 248 -6.33 -29.50 -1.70
CA GLY A 248 -7.71 -29.89 -1.40
C GLY A 248 -7.97 -30.11 0.10
N GLU A 249 -9.25 -30.27 0.43
CA GLU A 249 -9.72 -30.45 1.81
C GLU A 249 -9.16 -31.72 2.46
N GLU A 250 -9.04 -32.81 1.69
CA GLU A 250 -8.52 -34.10 2.17
C GLU A 250 -7.08 -34.05 2.70
N GLN A 251 -6.30 -33.04 2.29
CA GLN A 251 -4.91 -32.87 2.70
C GLN A 251 -4.70 -31.72 3.69
N LEU A 252 -5.78 -31.03 4.09
CA LEU A 252 -5.69 -29.88 4.99
C LEU A 252 -5.17 -30.29 6.37
N ASP A 253 -5.73 -31.34 6.96
CA ASP A 253 -5.32 -31.83 8.29
C ASP A 253 -3.83 -32.24 8.32
N ALA A 254 -3.37 -32.93 7.26
CA ALA A 254 -1.98 -33.35 7.12
C ALA A 254 -1.01 -32.15 7.00
N PHE A 255 -1.44 -31.08 6.34
CA PHE A 255 -0.71 -29.83 6.27
C PHE A 255 -0.68 -29.10 7.63
N LEU A 256 -1.84 -28.95 8.28
CA LEU A 256 -1.97 -28.21 9.54
C LEU A 256 -1.16 -28.86 10.67
N GLY A 257 -1.19 -30.19 10.81
CA GLY A 257 -0.40 -30.93 11.81
C GLY A 257 1.12 -30.75 11.67
N GLN A 258 1.57 -30.11 10.59
CA GLN A 258 2.98 -29.81 10.32
C GLN A 258 3.33 -28.32 10.41
N CYS A 259 2.46 -27.45 10.94
CA CYS A 259 2.69 -26.02 10.97
C CYS A 259 3.01 -25.50 12.38
N ASP A 260 4.28 -25.21 12.68
CA ASP A 260 4.62 -24.48 13.93
C ASP A 260 4.28 -22.98 13.79
N ILE A 261 4.35 -22.46 12.58
CA ILE A 261 3.90 -21.13 12.19
C ILE A 261 3.00 -21.28 10.96
N LEU A 262 1.74 -20.87 11.06
CA LEU A 262 0.77 -20.86 9.97
C LEU A 262 0.62 -19.44 9.43
N LEU A 263 0.82 -19.26 8.13
CA LEU A 263 0.65 -17.99 7.42
C LEU A 263 -0.57 -18.07 6.49
N CYS A 264 -1.56 -17.19 6.65
CA CYS A 264 -2.70 -17.08 5.75
C CYS A 264 -2.51 -15.95 4.73
N VAL A 265 -2.52 -16.31 3.44
CA VAL A 265 -2.49 -15.41 2.28
C VAL A 265 -3.53 -15.80 1.22
N LEU A 266 -4.62 -16.44 1.66
CA LEU A 266 -5.74 -16.83 0.81
C LEU A 266 -6.49 -15.58 0.29
N PRO A 267 -7.16 -15.66 -0.88
CA PRO A 267 -8.21 -14.71 -1.20
C PRO A 267 -9.42 -14.91 -0.29
N LEU A 268 -10.18 -13.84 0.00
CA LEU A 268 -11.46 -13.95 0.71
C LEU A 268 -12.57 -14.30 -0.27
N THR A 269 -13.26 -15.39 0.00
CA THR A 269 -14.37 -15.94 -0.77
C THR A 269 -15.34 -16.61 0.21
N GLY A 270 -16.56 -16.96 -0.21
CA GLY A 270 -17.47 -17.73 0.65
C GLY A 270 -16.93 -19.10 1.09
N GLN A 271 -15.90 -19.64 0.42
CA GLN A 271 -15.24 -20.90 0.84
C GLN A 271 -14.11 -20.68 1.86
N THR A 272 -13.61 -19.46 2.01
CA THR A 272 -12.46 -19.13 2.87
C THR A 272 -12.84 -18.21 4.02
N GLU A 273 -14.05 -17.67 4.02
CA GLU A 273 -14.63 -16.92 5.13
C GLU A 273 -14.68 -17.79 6.40
N GLY A 274 -14.17 -17.25 7.51
CA GLY A 274 -14.10 -17.95 8.79
C GLY A 274 -13.24 -19.22 8.79
N ILE A 275 -12.36 -19.42 7.79
CA ILE A 275 -11.52 -20.63 7.72
C ILE A 275 -10.56 -20.77 8.90
N LEU A 276 -10.05 -19.64 9.43
CA LEU A 276 -9.23 -19.60 10.64
C LEU A 276 -10.16 -19.53 11.86
N ASN A 277 -10.60 -20.71 12.31
CA ASN A 277 -11.51 -20.92 13.43
C ASN A 277 -10.95 -21.96 14.41
N GLY A 278 -11.67 -22.20 15.52
CA GLY A 278 -11.26 -23.10 16.60
C GLY A 278 -10.94 -24.52 16.10
N ARG A 279 -11.78 -25.08 15.21
CA ARG A 279 -11.56 -26.41 14.63
C ARG A 279 -10.28 -26.48 13.80
N LEU A 280 -9.91 -25.41 13.09
CA LEU A 280 -8.63 -25.35 12.39
C LEU A 280 -7.48 -25.24 13.38
N PHE A 281 -7.62 -24.40 14.41
CA PHE A 281 -6.58 -24.19 15.42
C PHE A 281 -6.26 -25.45 16.22
N GLU A 282 -7.25 -26.28 16.54
CA GLU A 282 -7.07 -27.58 17.21
C GLU A 282 -6.25 -28.59 16.39
N GLN A 283 -6.19 -28.44 15.07
CA GLN A 283 -5.41 -29.31 14.19
C GLN A 283 -3.94 -28.89 14.10
N LEU A 284 -3.63 -27.66 14.55
CA LEU A 284 -2.25 -27.21 14.65
C LEU A 284 -1.55 -27.89 15.84
N PRO A 285 -0.22 -28.05 15.77
CA PRO A 285 0.58 -28.40 16.95
C PRO A 285 0.30 -27.46 18.12
N GLU A 286 0.24 -27.99 19.33
CA GLU A 286 0.12 -27.17 20.55
C GLU A 286 1.25 -26.13 20.62
N GLY A 287 0.90 -24.88 20.86
CA GLY A 287 1.83 -23.76 20.89
C GLY A 287 2.23 -23.24 19.49
N ALA A 288 1.54 -23.64 18.42
CA ALA A 288 1.72 -23.04 17.10
C ALA A 288 1.45 -21.53 17.11
N ALA A 289 1.90 -20.81 16.08
CA ALA A 289 1.65 -19.38 15.95
C ALA A 289 0.96 -19.05 14.62
N LEU A 290 0.16 -17.99 14.62
CA LEU A 290 -0.63 -17.56 13.47
C LEU A 290 -0.08 -16.27 12.88
N ILE A 291 -0.09 -16.16 11.56
CA ILE A 291 0.05 -14.89 10.84
C ILE A 291 -1.13 -14.77 9.88
N ASN A 292 -1.92 -13.71 10.02
CA ASN A 292 -2.94 -13.36 9.03
C ASN A 292 -2.59 -12.03 8.36
N MET A 293 -2.21 -12.12 7.09
CA MET A 293 -2.00 -10.98 6.19
C MET A 293 -2.81 -11.14 4.89
N GLY A 294 -3.84 -12.00 4.93
CA GLY A 294 -4.82 -12.19 3.88
C GLY A 294 -5.94 -11.18 4.03
N ARG A 295 -7.06 -11.59 4.64
CA ARG A 295 -8.20 -10.72 4.97
C ARG A 295 -8.73 -11.02 6.35
N GLY A 296 -9.32 -10.01 6.99
CA GLY A 296 -9.93 -10.14 8.30
C GLY A 296 -11.07 -11.15 8.33
N GLY A 297 -11.86 -11.22 7.26
CA GLY A 297 -12.95 -12.19 7.12
C GLY A 297 -12.52 -13.66 7.11
N HIS A 298 -11.21 -13.97 7.01
CA HIS A 298 -10.73 -15.35 7.21
C HIS A 298 -10.78 -15.78 8.68
N LEU A 299 -10.72 -14.83 9.61
CA LEU A 299 -10.49 -15.08 11.04
C LEU A 299 -11.77 -14.98 11.86
N VAL A 300 -12.09 -16.04 12.59
CA VAL A 300 -13.06 -15.98 13.68
C VAL A 300 -12.34 -15.46 14.92
N GLU A 301 -12.52 -14.18 15.23
CA GLU A 301 -11.71 -13.47 16.24
C GLU A 301 -11.90 -14.01 17.67
N ALA A 302 -13.11 -14.46 18.02
CA ALA A 302 -13.39 -15.07 19.31
C ALA A 302 -12.60 -16.37 19.52
N ASP A 303 -12.58 -17.23 18.49
CA ASP A 303 -11.84 -18.49 18.52
C ASP A 303 -10.33 -18.26 18.63
N LEU A 304 -9.80 -17.17 18.05
CA LEU A 304 -8.41 -16.80 18.21
C LEU A 304 -8.07 -16.45 19.66
N ILE A 305 -8.92 -15.67 20.33
CA ILE A 305 -8.72 -15.35 21.75
C ILE A 305 -8.71 -16.63 22.59
N GLU A 306 -9.69 -17.52 22.39
CA GLU A 306 -9.75 -18.79 23.12
C GLU A 306 -8.51 -19.67 22.86
N ALA A 307 -8.06 -19.76 21.61
CA ALA A 307 -6.87 -20.52 21.26
C ALA A 307 -5.59 -19.92 21.87
N LEU A 308 -5.49 -18.60 21.95
CA LEU A 308 -4.36 -17.92 22.59
C LEU A 308 -4.39 -18.07 24.11
N ASP A 309 -5.55 -17.96 24.74
CA ASP A 309 -5.72 -18.06 26.19
C ASP A 309 -5.49 -19.49 26.70
N SER A 310 -5.99 -20.49 25.98
CA SER A 310 -5.76 -21.91 26.27
C SER A 310 -4.31 -22.35 26.05
N GLY A 311 -3.55 -21.62 25.23
CA GLY A 311 -2.18 -21.97 24.84
C GLY A 311 -2.08 -22.87 23.61
N GLN A 312 -3.21 -23.23 23.00
CA GLN A 312 -3.23 -23.89 21.68
C GLN A 312 -2.41 -23.08 20.68
N LEU A 313 -2.57 -21.75 20.69
CA LEU A 313 -1.71 -20.80 19.99
C LEU A 313 -0.80 -20.04 20.96
N SER A 314 0.47 -19.89 20.59
CA SER A 314 1.47 -19.17 21.38
C SER A 314 1.48 -17.67 21.09
N ALA A 315 1.16 -17.27 19.86
CA ALA A 315 1.12 -15.87 19.42
C ALA A 315 0.43 -15.72 18.05
N ALA A 316 0.02 -14.48 17.75
CA ALA A 316 -0.49 -14.10 16.44
C ALA A 316 0.10 -12.78 15.95
N VAL A 317 0.39 -12.69 14.65
CA VAL A 317 0.66 -11.44 13.93
C VAL A 317 -0.50 -11.19 12.97
N LEU A 318 -1.22 -10.09 13.14
CA LEU A 318 -2.41 -9.76 12.38
C LEU A 318 -2.20 -8.42 11.68
N ASP A 319 -2.37 -8.40 10.37
CA ASP A 319 -2.37 -7.15 9.60
C ASP A 319 -3.79 -6.70 9.21
N VAL A 320 -4.78 -7.59 9.36
CA VAL A 320 -6.13 -7.39 8.86
C VAL A 320 -7.16 -7.80 9.91
N LEU A 321 -8.31 -7.11 9.93
CA LEU A 321 -9.41 -7.31 10.87
C LEU A 321 -10.75 -7.42 10.15
N GLN A 322 -11.75 -8.05 10.78
CA GLN A 322 -13.08 -8.15 10.15
C GLN A 322 -13.68 -6.78 9.86
N GLN A 323 -13.53 -5.85 10.83
CA GLN A 323 -13.93 -4.47 10.70
C GLN A 323 -12.69 -3.56 10.74
N GLU A 324 -12.49 -2.81 9.65
CA GLU A 324 -11.41 -1.84 9.54
C GLU A 324 -11.98 -0.44 9.30
N PRO A 325 -11.47 0.60 9.99
CA PRO A 325 -10.50 0.54 11.09
C PRO A 325 -11.04 -0.17 12.33
N ALA A 326 -10.14 -0.72 13.16
CA ALA A 326 -10.54 -1.34 14.42
C ALA A 326 -11.24 -0.32 15.34
N SER A 327 -12.24 -0.78 16.10
CA SER A 327 -12.81 0.03 17.17
C SER A 327 -11.77 0.31 18.27
N ALA A 328 -11.95 1.39 19.03
CA ALA A 328 -11.02 1.76 20.10
C ALA A 328 -10.99 0.74 21.26
N ASP A 329 -12.06 -0.04 21.40
CA ASP A 329 -12.25 -1.08 22.42
C ASP A 329 -11.99 -2.50 21.90
N HIS A 330 -11.45 -2.64 20.68
CA HIS A 330 -11.16 -3.94 20.09
C HIS A 330 -10.25 -4.80 20.99
N PRO A 331 -10.61 -6.06 21.31
CA PRO A 331 -9.89 -6.87 22.30
C PRO A 331 -8.42 -7.13 21.94
N PHE A 332 -8.11 -7.21 20.66
CA PHE A 332 -6.75 -7.43 20.17
C PHE A 332 -5.76 -6.33 20.55
N TRP A 333 -6.20 -5.09 20.83
CA TRP A 333 -5.29 -4.00 21.22
C TRP A 333 -4.50 -4.31 22.48
N ASN A 334 -5.10 -5.03 23.43
CA ASN A 334 -4.52 -5.28 24.74
C ASN A 334 -4.06 -6.73 24.94
N HIS A 335 -4.25 -7.59 23.95
CA HIS A 335 -3.89 -9.00 24.08
C HIS A 335 -2.37 -9.19 23.95
N PRO A 336 -1.65 -9.67 24.98
CA PRO A 336 -0.17 -9.65 25.02
C PRO A 336 0.49 -10.58 24.00
N LYS A 337 -0.27 -11.53 23.46
CA LYS A 337 0.19 -12.49 22.44
C LYS A 337 -0.16 -12.08 21.01
N ILE A 338 -0.70 -10.87 20.79
CA ILE A 338 -1.05 -10.36 19.46
C ILE A 338 -0.16 -9.18 19.10
N LEU A 339 0.42 -9.22 17.89
CA LEU A 339 0.99 -8.05 17.23
C LEU A 339 0.02 -7.64 16.12
N LEU A 340 -0.55 -6.44 16.24
CA LEU A 340 -1.52 -5.90 15.30
C LEU A 340 -0.90 -4.77 14.48
N THR A 341 -1.05 -4.82 13.16
CA THR A 341 -0.71 -3.73 12.24
C THR A 341 -1.93 -3.32 11.41
N PRO A 342 -2.06 -2.04 11.04
CA PRO A 342 -3.29 -1.51 10.46
C PRO A 342 -3.33 -1.64 8.93
N HIS A 343 -3.33 -2.88 8.41
CA HIS A 343 -3.40 -3.20 6.98
C HIS A 343 -2.26 -2.58 6.16
N VAL A 344 -1.03 -2.84 6.61
CA VAL A 344 0.21 -2.26 6.07
C VAL A 344 1.20 -3.31 5.56
N ALA A 345 0.83 -4.59 5.50
CA ALA A 345 1.72 -5.66 5.03
C ALA A 345 2.21 -5.42 3.60
N ALA A 346 1.36 -4.84 2.76
CA ALA A 346 1.79 -4.20 1.52
C ALA A 346 0.86 -3.06 1.17
N MET A 347 1.45 -1.90 0.92
CA MET A 347 0.73 -0.72 0.47
C MET A 347 1.22 -0.33 -0.91
N THR A 348 0.27 -0.04 -1.80
CA THR A 348 0.58 0.47 -3.13
C THR A 348 1.39 1.75 -3.03
N GLN A 349 2.54 1.77 -3.69
CA GLN A 349 3.40 2.94 -3.79
C GLN A 349 3.11 3.68 -5.11
N PRO A 350 2.86 5.00 -5.09
CA PRO A 350 2.57 5.76 -6.30
C PRO A 350 3.61 5.54 -7.40
N GLU A 351 4.90 5.55 -7.07
CA GLU A 351 6.00 5.46 -8.04
C GLU A 351 6.03 4.13 -8.79
N SER A 352 5.83 3.01 -8.10
CA SER A 352 5.88 1.69 -8.72
C SER A 352 4.56 1.33 -9.42
N ALA A 353 3.44 1.90 -8.96
CA ALA A 353 2.12 1.61 -9.52
C ALA A 353 1.71 2.52 -10.68
N PHE A 354 2.22 3.76 -10.72
CA PHE A 354 1.84 4.76 -11.72
C PHE A 354 2.07 4.31 -13.18
N PRO A 355 3.18 3.64 -13.54
CA PRO A 355 3.35 3.14 -14.91
C PRO A 355 2.23 2.20 -15.35
N GLY A 356 1.78 1.31 -14.46
CA GLY A 356 0.68 0.38 -14.74
C GLY A 356 -0.68 1.08 -14.81
N LEU A 357 -0.93 2.05 -13.94
CA LEU A 357 -2.14 2.88 -14.00
C LEU A 357 -2.22 3.65 -15.33
N LEU A 358 -1.15 4.35 -15.69
CA LEU A 358 -1.09 5.15 -16.90
C LEU A 358 -1.22 4.25 -18.15
N ASP A 359 -0.52 3.12 -18.21
CA ASP A 359 -0.66 2.17 -19.34
C ASP A 359 -2.11 1.71 -19.51
N ASN A 360 -2.83 1.41 -18.42
CA ASN A 360 -4.24 1.04 -18.48
C ASN A 360 -5.15 2.17 -18.96
N ILE A 361 -4.92 3.41 -18.51
CA ILE A 361 -5.66 4.57 -19.02
C ILE A 361 -5.43 4.70 -20.53
N ARG A 362 -4.17 4.62 -20.98
CA ARG A 362 -3.83 4.73 -22.40
C ARG A 362 -4.37 3.57 -23.24
N ARG A 363 -4.41 2.35 -22.71
CA ARG A 363 -5.08 1.20 -23.35
C ARG A 363 -6.57 1.47 -23.53
N PHE A 364 -7.23 1.95 -22.49
CA PHE A 364 -8.65 2.28 -22.54
C PHE A 364 -8.94 3.33 -23.61
N GLU A 365 -8.14 4.41 -23.68
CA GLU A 365 -8.26 5.46 -24.69
C GLU A 365 -8.09 4.94 -26.13
N ARG A 366 -7.27 3.90 -26.32
CA ARG A 366 -7.07 3.22 -27.61
C ARG A 366 -8.08 2.10 -27.90
N GLY A 367 -9.01 1.81 -26.98
CA GLY A 367 -9.95 0.70 -27.12
C GLY A 367 -9.30 -0.68 -26.94
N GLU A 368 -8.12 -0.75 -26.31
CA GLU A 368 -7.40 -1.98 -26.02
C GLU A 368 -7.83 -2.59 -24.68
N ALA A 369 -7.60 -3.91 -24.52
CA ALA A 369 -7.85 -4.58 -23.26
C ALA A 369 -6.90 -4.08 -22.15
N MET A 370 -7.48 -3.59 -21.05
CA MET A 370 -6.76 -3.24 -19.82
C MET A 370 -6.30 -4.48 -19.06
N GLN A 371 -5.15 -4.39 -18.42
CA GLN A 371 -4.59 -5.42 -17.55
C GLN A 371 -5.15 -5.29 -16.13
N GLY A 372 -5.45 -6.41 -15.47
CA GLY A 372 -5.99 -6.41 -14.11
C GLY A 372 -7.49 -6.09 -14.04
N ARG A 373 -8.23 -6.20 -15.15
CA ARG A 373 -9.69 -6.12 -15.11
C ARG A 373 -10.26 -7.24 -14.23
N VAL A 374 -11.09 -6.87 -13.26
CA VAL A 374 -11.72 -7.79 -12.31
C VAL A 374 -12.76 -8.65 -13.02
N ASP A 375 -12.70 -9.96 -12.81
CA ASP A 375 -13.79 -10.87 -13.18
C ASP A 375 -14.79 -10.96 -12.02
N ARG A 376 -15.95 -10.31 -12.20
CA ARG A 376 -17.02 -10.29 -11.17
C ARG A 376 -17.61 -11.67 -10.88
N GLY A 377 -17.45 -12.64 -11.78
CA GLY A 377 -17.89 -14.03 -11.55
C GLY A 377 -16.96 -14.81 -10.60
N GLN A 378 -15.69 -14.42 -10.52
CA GLN A 378 -14.70 -15.03 -9.64
C GLN A 378 -14.46 -14.22 -8.36
N GLY A 379 -14.77 -12.92 -8.39
CA GLY A 379 -14.61 -12.02 -7.24
C GLY A 379 -13.18 -11.52 -7.02
N TYR A 380 -12.25 -11.77 -7.96
CA TYR A 380 -10.85 -11.33 -7.90
C TYR A 380 -10.20 -11.17 -9.28
#